data_AF-A0A7C1IIA0-F1
#
_entry.id   AF-A0A7C1IIA0-F1
#
_cell.length_a   1.000
_cell.length_b   1.000
_cell.length_c   1.000
_cell.angle_alpha   90.00
_cell.angle_beta   90.00
_cell.angle_gamma   90.00
#
_symmetry.space_group_name_H-M   'P 1'
#
loop_
_entity.id
_entity.type
_entity.pdbx_description
1 polymer ?
#
loop_
_entity_poly.entity_id
_entity_poly.type
_entity_poly.pdbx_seq_one_letter_code
_entity_poly.pdbx_strand_id
1 'polypeptide(L)'
;MALWLTIIGMGLVTYAIRLFPILALDRFPIPPRLRQALRYVPPAVLSAIIFPELFIRDNALDISFSNERLLAGLFAILLALISRNVLFTIGAGMATFWFLQWLGV
;
A
#
# COMPACT_ATOMS: atom_id res chain seq x y z
N MET A 1 10.82 -27.61 16.43
CA MET A 1 12.14 -27.35 15.80
C MET A 1 12.00 -26.51 14.52
N ALA A 2 11.15 -26.90 13.56
CA ALA A 2 10.99 -26.18 12.29
C ALA A 2 10.58 -24.69 12.42
N LEU A 3 9.71 -24.34 13.39
CA LEU A 3 9.28 -22.95 13.60
C LEU A 3 10.42 -21.99 13.98
N TRP A 4 11.36 -22.44 14.81
CA TRP A 4 12.51 -21.61 15.20
C TRP A 4 13.46 -21.39 14.01
N LEU A 5 13.66 -22.43 13.19
CA LEU A 5 14.45 -22.33 11.95
C LEU A 5 13.78 -21.41 10.92
N THR A 6 12.46 -21.45 10.76
CA THR A 6 11.76 -20.55 9.84
C THR A 6 11.75 -19.10 10.31
N ILE A 7 11.60 -18.85 11.61
CA ILE A 7 11.69 -17.49 12.17
C ILE A 7 13.08 -16.90 11.95
N ILE A 8 14.13 -17.66 12.29
CA ILE A 8 15.52 -17.22 12.10
C ILE A 8 15.81 -17.05 10.61
N GLY A 9 15.39 -18.00 9.76
CA GLY A 9 15.55 -17.92 8.31
C GLY A 9 14.87 -16.69 7.70
N MET A 10 13.60 -16.43 8.04
CA MET A 10 12.89 -15.23 7.59
C MET A 10 13.56 -13.95 8.07
N GLY A 11 14.02 -13.91 9.33
CA GLY A 11 14.75 -12.78 9.88
C GLY A 11 16.02 -12.50 9.09
N LEU A 12 16.81 -13.53 8.80
CA LEU A 12 18.07 -13.43 8.07
C LEU A 12 17.87 -12.97 6.63
N VAL A 13 16.87 -13.53 5.93
CA VAL A 13 16.52 -13.13 4.56
C VAL A 13 16.01 -11.67 4.52
N THR A 14 15.14 -11.29 5.45
CA THR A 14 14.63 -9.91 5.52
C THR A 14 15.75 -8.91 5.80
N TYR A 15 16.65 -9.25 6.72
CA TYR A 15 17.84 -8.43 7.01
C TYR A 15 18.76 -8.34 5.81
N ALA A 16 19.02 -9.45 5.12
CA ALA A 16 19.86 -9.45 3.92
C ALA A 16 19.30 -8.54 2.84
N ILE A 17 17.99 -8.63 2.53
CA ILE A 17 17.33 -7.77 1.52
C ILE A 17 17.40 -6.29 1.90
N ARG A 18 17.25 -5.94 3.20
CA ARG A 18 17.34 -4.55 3.66
C ARG A 18 18.77 -4.02 3.74
N LEU A 19 19.72 -4.84 4.16
CA LEU A 19 21.13 -4.45 4.30
C LEU A 19 21.84 -4.35 2.95
N PHE A 20 21.43 -5.16 1.97
CA PHE A 20 22.03 -5.17 0.64
C PHE A 20 22.09 -3.78 -0.01
N PRO A 21 21.00 -3.01 -0.14
CA PRO A 21 21.06 -1.65 -0.68
C PRO A 21 21.87 -0.72 0.22
N ILE A 22 21.82 -0.85 1.55
CA ILE A 22 22.57 0.02 2.47
C ILE A 22 24.09 -0.17 2.28
N LEU A 23 24.57 -1.41 2.21
CA LEU A 23 25.98 -1.72 1.94
C LEU A 23 26.39 -1.37 0.49
N ALA A 24 25.50 -1.58 -0.48
CA ALA A 24 25.76 -1.26 -1.88
C ALA A 24 25.84 0.25 -2.13
N LEU A 25 25.07 1.07 -1.39
CA LEU A 25 25.10 2.54 -1.46
C LEU A 25 26.47 3.12 -1.05
N ASP A 26 27.19 2.44 -0.16
CA ASP A 26 28.49 2.90 0.36
C ASP A 26 29.64 2.64 -0.63
N ARG A 27 29.50 1.60 -1.48
CA ARG A 27 30.52 1.22 -2.47
C ARG A 27 30.24 1.70 -3.90
N PHE A 28 28.97 1.91 -4.26
CA PHE A 28 28.58 2.37 -5.59
C PHE A 28 27.88 3.73 -5.51
N PRO A 29 28.51 4.82 -6.02
CA PRO A 29 27.83 6.11 -6.10
C PRO A 29 26.63 5.95 -7.04
N ILE A 30 25.44 5.91 -6.47
CA ILE A 30 24.19 5.80 -7.24
C ILE A 30 24.10 7.00 -8.17
N PRO A 31 23.94 6.81 -9.50
CA PRO A 31 23.81 7.91 -10.43
C PRO A 31 22.57 8.74 -10.06
N PRO A 32 22.59 10.08 -10.23
CA PRO A 32 21.55 10.98 -9.76
C PRO A 32 20.15 10.60 -10.28
N ARG A 33 20.05 10.06 -11.50
CA ARG A 33 18.81 9.53 -12.09
C ARG A 33 18.22 8.36 -11.30
N LEU A 34 19.05 7.42 -10.85
CA LEU A 34 18.61 6.25 -10.09
C LEU A 34 18.19 6.65 -8.67
N ARG A 35 18.92 7.57 -8.02
CA ARG A 35 18.52 8.12 -6.71
C ARG A 35 17.15 8.82 -6.80
N GLN A 36 16.92 9.56 -7.87
CA GLN A 36 15.63 10.20 -8.12
C GLN A 36 14.53 9.15 -8.32
N ALA A 37 14.77 8.10 -9.12
CA ALA A 37 13.82 7.00 -9.31
C ALA A 37 13.47 6.27 -7.99
N LEU A 38 14.48 5.99 -7.15
CA LEU A 38 14.29 5.32 -5.85
C LEU A 38 13.39 6.11 -4.89
N ARG A 39 13.39 7.44 -4.97
CA ARG A 39 12.50 8.29 -4.16
C ARG A 39 11.02 8.16 -4.56
N TYR A 40 10.72 7.72 -5.78
CA TYR A 40 9.36 7.44 -6.25
C TYR A 40 8.90 6.00 -5.98
N VAL A 41 9.80 5.10 -5.56
CA VAL A 41 9.44 3.72 -5.26
C VAL A 41 8.38 3.62 -4.15
N PRO A 42 8.52 4.28 -2.99
CA PRO A 42 7.50 4.17 -1.93
C PRO A 42 6.08 4.59 -2.37
N PRO A 43 5.85 5.78 -2.98
CA PRO A 43 4.52 6.13 -3.43
C PRO A 43 4.02 5.23 -4.58
N ALA A 44 4.90 4.82 -5.50
CA ALA A 44 4.51 3.93 -6.60
C ALA A 44 4.05 2.55 -6.10
N VAL A 45 4.76 1.98 -5.12
CA VAL A 45 4.39 0.70 -4.50
C VAL A 45 3.05 0.81 -3.77
N LEU A 46 2.85 1.87 -2.98
CA LEU A 46 1.57 2.10 -2.31
C LEU A 46 0.42 2.23 -3.31
N SER A 47 0.58 3.03 -4.37
CA SER A 47 -0.43 3.14 -5.43
C SER A 47 -0.69 1.81 -6.13
N ALA A 48 0.35 1.01 -6.41
CA ALA A 48 0.23 -0.29 -7.05
C ALA A 48 -0.45 -1.35 -6.18
N ILE A 49 -0.40 -1.23 -4.85
CA ILE A 49 -1.13 -2.11 -3.92
C ILE A 49 -2.59 -1.65 -3.80
N ILE A 50 -2.81 -0.34 -3.63
CA ILE A 50 -4.14 0.23 -3.40
C ILE A 50 -5.03 0.11 -4.64
N PHE A 51 -4.47 0.25 -5.84
CA PHE A 51 -5.24 0.19 -7.10
C PHE A 51 -5.98 -1.15 -7.30
N PRO A 52 -5.32 -2.32 -7.35
CA PRO A 52 -6.04 -3.59 -7.51
C PRO A 52 -6.98 -3.86 -6.33
N GLU A 53 -6.62 -3.40 -5.14
CA GLU A 53 -7.47 -3.54 -3.95
C GLU A 53 -8.81 -2.79 -4.08
N LEU A 54 -8.84 -1.68 -4.84
CA LEU A 54 -10.04 -0.90 -5.12
C LEU A 54 -10.83 -1.42 -6.33
N PHE A 55 -10.13 -1.83 -7.40
CA PHE A 55 -10.74 -2.08 -8.70
C PHE A 55 -11.02 -3.56 -9.01
N ILE A 56 -10.37 -4.50 -8.33
CA ILE A 56 -10.49 -5.94 -8.61
C ILE A 56 -11.32 -6.61 -7.51
N ARG A 57 -12.48 -7.17 -7.90
CA ARG A 57 -13.33 -8.01 -7.05
C ARG A 57 -13.57 -9.32 -7.78
N ASP A 58 -13.35 -10.45 -7.11
CA ASP A 58 -13.51 -11.81 -7.68
C ASP A 58 -12.82 -12.03 -9.04
N ASN A 59 -11.60 -11.50 -9.18
CA ASN A 59 -10.77 -11.62 -10.38
C ASN A 59 -11.37 -10.96 -11.65
N ALA A 60 -12.39 -10.13 -11.49
CA ALA A 60 -12.99 -9.31 -12.53
C ALA A 60 -12.82 -7.81 -12.20
N LEU A 61 -12.72 -6.98 -13.25
CA LEU A 61 -12.76 -5.53 -13.10
C LEU A 61 -14.20 -5.12 -12.80
N ASP A 62 -14.46 -4.79 -11.54
CA ASP A 62 -15.78 -4.35 -11.11
C ASP A 62 -15.79 -2.84 -10.91
N ILE A 63 -16.02 -2.12 -12.02
CA ILE A 63 -16.19 -0.66 -12.06
C ILE A 63 -17.68 -0.30 -11.86
N SER A 64 -18.50 -1.25 -11.40
CA SER A 64 -19.91 -0.98 -11.13
C SER A 64 -20.05 -0.03 -9.93
N PHE A 65 -21.09 0.81 -9.97
CA PHE A 65 -21.51 1.63 -8.82
C PHE A 65 -21.99 0.78 -7.62
N SER A 66 -22.11 -0.54 -7.79
CA SER A 66 -22.33 -1.50 -6.70
C SER A 66 -21.05 -1.84 -5.93
N ASN A 67 -19.87 -1.43 -6.40
CA ASN A 67 -18.63 -1.76 -5.72
C ASN A 67 -18.39 -0.82 -4.54
N GLU A 68 -18.79 -1.27 -3.34
CA GLU A 68 -18.65 -0.54 -2.07
C GLU A 68 -17.20 -0.09 -1.82
N ARG A 69 -16.20 -0.90 -2.20
CA ARG A 69 -14.78 -0.58 -2.02
C ARG A 69 -14.33 0.57 -2.91
N LEU A 70 -14.80 0.61 -4.15
CA LEU A 70 -14.49 1.68 -5.10
C LEU A 70 -15.08 3.01 -4.61
N LEU A 71 -16.35 3.00 -4.19
CA LEU A 71 -17.04 4.19 -3.66
C LEU A 71 -16.40 4.66 -2.35
N ALA A 72 -16.13 3.77 -1.40
CA ALA A 72 -15.46 4.09 -0.15
C ALA A 72 -14.05 4.67 -0.39
N GLY A 73 -13.30 4.06 -1.31
CA GLY A 73 -11.97 4.54 -1.69
C GLY A 73 -11.99 5.92 -2.35
N LEU A 74 -12.93 6.18 -3.25
CA LEU A 74 -13.09 7.48 -3.89
C LEU A 74 -13.44 8.56 -2.85
N PHE A 75 -14.35 8.26 -1.92
CA PHE A 75 -14.66 9.14 -0.79
C PHE A 75 -13.45 9.37 0.12
N ALA A 76 -12.70 8.31 0.45
CA ALA A 76 -11.50 8.42 1.26
C ALA A 76 -10.44 9.30 0.58
N ILE A 77 -10.24 9.18 -0.73
CA ILE A 77 -9.34 10.05 -1.51
C ILE A 77 -9.81 11.51 -1.45
N LEU A 78 -11.12 11.75 -1.63
CA LEU A 78 -11.69 13.09 -1.58
C LEU A 78 -11.48 13.73 -0.20
N LEU A 79 -11.71 12.97 0.87
CA LEU A 79 -11.50 13.42 2.24
C LEU A 79 -10.01 13.62 2.56
N ALA A 80 -9.13 12.79 2.02
CA ALA A 80 -7.69 12.95 2.16
C ALA A 80 -7.20 14.29 1.60
N LEU A 81 -7.74 14.70 0.44
CA LEU A 81 -7.41 15.96 -0.22
C LEU A 81 -7.87 17.18 0.59
N ILE A 82 -9.02 17.08 1.26
CA ILE A 82 -9.62 18.20 2.02
C ILE A 82 -9.03 18.29 3.44
N SER A 83 -8.94 17.16 4.16
CA SER A 83 -8.64 17.15 5.59
C SER A 83 -7.16 17.40 5.91
N ARG A 84 -6.24 17.04 5.00
CA ARG A 84 -4.78 17.01 5.23
C ARG A 84 -4.33 16.26 6.51
N ASN A 85 -5.26 15.58 7.20
CA ASN A 85 -5.03 14.84 8.44
C ASN A 85 -5.27 13.34 8.21
N VAL A 86 -4.19 12.57 8.26
CA VAL A 86 -4.19 11.13 7.97
C VAL A 86 -5.15 10.35 8.89
N LEU A 87 -5.18 10.70 10.19
CA LEU A 87 -6.05 10.03 11.17
C LEU A 87 -7.53 10.25 10.85
N PHE A 88 -7.89 11.48 10.46
CA PHE A 88 -9.27 11.80 10.09
C PHE A 88 -9.68 11.09 8.80
N THR A 89 -8.79 11.04 7.81
CA THR A 89 -9.02 10.30 6.56
C THR A 89 -9.24 8.81 6.80
N ILE A 90 -8.43 8.19 7.65
CA ILE A 90 -8.58 6.77 8.00
C ILE A 90 -9.93 6.56 8.70
N GLY A 91 -10.24 7.36 9.72
CA GLY A 91 -11.48 7.23 10.48
C GLY A 91 -12.73 7.43 9.61
N ALA A 92 -12.74 8.49 8.79
CA ALA A 92 -13.87 8.77 7.91
C ALA A 92 -13.98 7.74 6.77
N GLY A 93 -12.86 7.29 6.19
CA GLY A 93 -12.85 6.22 5.18
C GLY A 93 -13.38 4.89 5.73
N MET A 94 -12.98 4.52 6.95
CA MET A 94 -13.51 3.33 7.63
C MET A 94 -15.00 3.48 7.95
N ALA A 95 -15.44 4.65 8.39
CA ALA A 95 -16.86 4.92 8.64
C ALA A 95 -17.69 4.80 7.35
N THR A 96 -17.23 5.37 6.23
CA THR A 96 -17.90 5.25 4.93
C THR A 96 -17.91 3.82 4.43
N PHE A 97 -16.80 3.08 4.57
CA PHE A 97 -16.73 1.67 4.19
C PHE A 97 -17.73 0.82 4.98
N TRP A 98 -17.77 0.97 6.30
CA TRP A 98 -18.74 0.26 7.14
C TRP A 98 -20.19 0.65 6.87
N PHE A 99 -20.44 1.93 6.56
CA PHE A 99 -21.77 2.41 6.22
C PHE A 99 -22.27 1.81 4.90
N LEU A 100 -21.39 1.72 3.90
CA LEU A 100 -21.70 1.06 2.62
C LEU A 100 -21.93 -0.44 2.82
N GLN A 101 -21.03 -1.13 3.54
CA GLN A 101 -21.17 -2.54 3.86
C GLN A 101 -22.46 -2.87 4.64
N TRP A 102 -22.89 -1.96 5.53
CA TRP A 102 -24.14 -2.11 6.28
C TRP A 102 -25.38 -1.91 5.41
N LEU A 103 -25.30 -1.10 4.35
CA LEU A 103 -26.37 -0.92 3.37
C LEU A 103 -26.55 -2.14 2.44
N GLY A 104 -25.61 -3.10 2.47
CA GLY A 104 -25.77 -4.41 1.84
C GLY A 104 -25.83 -4.33 0.32
N VAL A 105 -24.83 -3.69 -0.30
CA VAL A 105 -24.65 -3.65 -1.76
C VAL A 105 -23.57 -4.63 -2.21
#